data_AF-A0A8H3W2K7-F1
#
_entry.id   AF-A0A8H3W2K7-F1
#
_cell.length_a   1.000
_cell.length_b   1.000
_cell.length_c   1.000
_cell.angle_alpha   90.00
_cell.angle_beta   90.00
_cell.angle_gamma   90.00
#
_symmetry.space_group_name_H-M   'P 1'
#
loop_
_entity.id
_entity.type
_entity.pdbx_description
1 polymer ?
#
loop_
_entity_poly.entity_id
_entity_poly.type
_entity_poly.pdbx_seq_one_letter_code
_entity_poly.pdbx_strand_id
1 'polypeptide(L)'
;MNRHVPGKAVVGCVNQTSSTTLSGDADTIDKLFLLVKGDEHVALKINYDVACHSLRMQAVLDKFRQYLTHITPLFENPTDAKFLSPLHLGIFNSSELGPELGLQHGQPDQPHWRQAGYDRG
;
A
#
# COMPACT_ATOMS: atom_id res chain seq x y z
N MET A 1 -5.73 -25.95 14.44
CA MET A 1 -4.26 -25.91 14.64
C MET A 1 -3.82 -24.47 14.66
N ASN A 2 -3.03 -24.04 15.65
CA ASN A 2 -2.52 -22.68 15.73
C ASN A 2 -1.16 -22.63 15.00
N ARG A 3 -1.13 -22.10 13.77
CA ARG A 3 0.10 -21.97 12.98
C ARG A 3 0.65 -20.56 13.18
N HIS A 4 1.85 -20.47 13.76
CA HIS A 4 2.52 -19.20 13.98
C HIS A 4 3.74 -19.09 13.07
N VAL A 5 3.85 -17.98 12.35
CA VAL A 5 5.05 -17.64 11.57
C VAL A 5 5.81 -16.56 12.34
N PRO A 6 7.08 -16.79 12.69
CA PRO A 6 7.90 -15.77 13.34
C PRO A 6 8.24 -14.65 12.34
N GLY A 7 8.26 -13.41 12.84
CA GLY A 7 8.54 -12.20 12.04
C GLY A 7 7.35 -11.26 11.98
N LYS A 8 7.44 -10.23 11.11
CA LYS A 8 6.35 -9.26 10.91
C LYS A 8 5.97 -9.18 9.44
N ALA A 9 4.68 -9.37 9.18
CA ALA A 9 4.05 -9.08 7.91
C ALA A 9 2.72 -8.36 8.18
N VAL A 10 2.33 -7.49 7.27
CA VAL A 10 1.06 -6.76 7.30
C VAL A 10 0.28 -7.03 6.01
N VAL A 11 -1.01 -6.73 6.05
CA VAL A 11 -1.79 -6.56 4.82
C VAL A 11 -1.35 -5.26 4.18
N GLY A 12 -0.56 -5.36 3.11
CA GLY A 12 -0.07 -4.19 2.36
C GLY A 12 -1.14 -3.61 1.45
N CYS A 13 -2.04 -4.45 0.93
CA CYS A 13 -3.17 -4.02 0.10
C CYS A 13 -4.28 -5.08 0.13
N VAL A 14 -5.54 -4.66 0.25
CA VAL A 14 -6.69 -5.50 -0.10
C VAL A 14 -7.08 -5.20 -1.54
N ASN A 15 -6.68 -6.10 -2.46
CA ASN A 15 -6.93 -5.91 -3.88
C ASN A 15 -8.39 -6.16 -4.22
N GLN A 16 -8.96 -7.23 -3.65
CA GLN A 16 -10.35 -7.69 -3.82
C GLN A 16 -10.83 -8.45 -2.58
N THR A 17 -12.14 -8.72 -2.49
CA THR A 17 -12.73 -9.53 -1.41
C THR A 17 -12.07 -10.92 -1.27
N SER A 18 -11.54 -11.47 -2.37
CA SER A 18 -10.84 -12.75 -2.42
C SER A 18 -9.33 -12.65 -2.70
N SER A 19 -8.76 -11.43 -2.74
CA SER A 19 -7.35 -11.22 -3.10
C SER A 19 -6.71 -10.13 -2.24
N THR A 20 -5.60 -10.46 -1.61
CA THR A 20 -4.88 -9.56 -0.70
C THR A 20 -3.38 -9.73 -0.88
N THR A 21 -2.66 -8.62 -0.84
CA THR A 21 -1.20 -8.59 -0.87
C THR A 21 -0.65 -8.45 0.54
N LEU A 22 0.25 -9.36 0.91
CA LEU A 22 0.99 -9.29 2.17
C LEU A 22 2.36 -8.65 1.92
N SER A 23 2.83 -7.86 2.88
CA SER A 23 4.12 -7.16 2.79
C SER A 23 4.85 -7.23 4.12
N GLY A 24 6.15 -7.50 4.09
CA GLY A 24 6.95 -7.73 5.28
C GLY A 24 8.32 -8.31 4.95
N ASP A 25 8.95 -8.91 5.94
CA ASP A 25 10.29 -9.48 5.79
C ASP A 25 10.28 -10.68 4.84
N ALA A 26 11.30 -10.79 3.99
CA ALA A 26 11.34 -11.81 2.94
C ALA A 26 11.17 -13.24 3.49
N ASP A 27 11.82 -13.55 4.59
CA ASP A 27 11.72 -14.87 5.25
C ASP A 27 10.32 -15.14 5.82
N THR A 28 9.65 -14.09 6.30
CA THR A 28 8.28 -14.16 6.83
C THR A 28 7.28 -14.37 5.69
N ILE A 29 7.44 -13.64 4.59
CA ILE A 29 6.62 -13.78 3.38
C ILE A 29 6.80 -15.17 2.75
N ASP A 30 8.02 -15.69 2.70
CA ASP A 30 8.29 -17.03 2.17
C ASP A 30 7.60 -18.13 2.98
N LYS A 31 7.63 -18.04 4.32
CA LYS A 31 6.92 -18.98 5.20
C LYS A 31 5.40 -18.87 5.02
N LEU A 32 4.86 -17.65 4.96
CA LEU A 32 3.43 -17.44 4.73
C LEU A 32 2.99 -17.97 3.37
N PHE A 33 3.79 -17.76 2.32
CA PHE A 33 3.53 -18.29 0.98
C PHE A 33 3.40 -19.82 0.99
N LEU A 34 4.32 -20.52 1.66
CA LEU A 34 4.26 -21.98 1.78
C LEU A 34 3.01 -22.45 2.55
N LEU A 35 2.62 -21.74 3.62
CA LEU A 35 1.40 -22.06 4.37
C LEU A 35 0.15 -21.89 3.52
N VAL A 36 0.01 -20.76 2.82
CA VAL A 36 -1.14 -20.45 1.96
C VAL A 36 -1.24 -21.46 0.81
N LYS A 37 -0.11 -21.84 0.20
CA LYS A 37 -0.06 -22.90 -0.81
C LYS A 37 -0.42 -24.27 -0.25
N GLY A 38 0.02 -24.58 0.97
CA GLY A 38 -0.34 -25.83 1.66
C GLY A 38 -1.82 -25.93 2.00
N ASP A 39 -2.50 -24.79 2.14
CA ASP A 39 -3.97 -24.68 2.26
C ASP A 39 -4.68 -24.71 0.90
N GLU A 40 -3.97 -25.03 -0.19
CA GLU A 40 -4.49 -25.11 -1.57
C GLU A 40 -5.03 -23.78 -2.13
N HIS A 41 -4.65 -22.65 -1.53
CA HIS A 41 -4.98 -21.34 -2.06
C HIS A 41 -4.01 -20.90 -3.17
N VAL A 42 -4.53 -20.10 -4.11
CA VAL A 42 -3.69 -19.45 -5.13
C VAL A 42 -2.89 -18.33 -4.47
N ALA A 43 -1.57 -18.44 -4.55
CA ALA A 43 -0.65 -17.38 -4.14
C ALA A 43 0.44 -17.21 -5.20
N LEU A 44 0.92 -15.97 -5.34
CA LEU A 44 2.05 -15.58 -6.17
C LEU A 44 2.97 -14.69 -5.34
N LYS A 45 4.28 -14.96 -5.37
CA LYS A 45 5.28 -14.05 -4.82
C LYS A 45 5.61 -13.00 -5.88
N ILE A 46 5.47 -11.72 -5.52
CA ILE A 46 5.81 -10.60 -6.40
C ILE A 46 7.34 -10.46 -6.39
N ASN A 47 7.96 -10.40 -7.57
CA ASN A 47 9.40 -10.20 -7.69
C ASN A 47 9.75 -8.72 -7.49
N TYR A 48 9.72 -8.30 -6.23
CA TYR A 48 9.97 -6.94 -5.82
C TYR A 48 10.73 -6.95 -4.48
N ASP A 49 11.79 -6.17 -4.38
CA ASP A 49 12.76 -6.19 -3.28
C ASP A 49 12.42 -5.19 -2.17
N VAL A 50 11.35 -4.41 -2.34
CA VAL A 50 10.86 -3.44 -1.35
C VAL A 50 9.55 -3.90 -0.73
N ALA A 51 9.49 -3.96 0.60
CA ALA A 51 8.27 -4.24 1.35
C ALA A 51 7.39 -2.99 1.46
N CYS A 52 6.76 -2.57 0.36
CA CYS A 52 5.82 -1.45 0.31
C CYS A 52 4.70 -1.57 1.34
N HIS A 53 4.17 -0.42 1.78
CA HIS A 53 3.06 -0.32 2.76
C HIS A 53 3.30 -1.06 4.09
N SER A 54 4.55 -1.37 4.42
CA SER A 54 4.96 -2.00 5.67
C SER A 54 5.82 -1.07 6.50
N LEU A 55 6.01 -1.39 7.78
CA LEU A 55 6.90 -0.67 8.70
C LEU A 55 8.32 -0.46 8.15
N ARG A 56 8.75 -1.26 7.17
CA ARG A 56 10.05 -1.10 6.50
C ARG A 56 10.16 0.20 5.70
N MET A 57 9.04 0.77 5.25
CA MET A 57 9.03 2.07 4.56
C MET A 57 9.44 3.22 5.47
N GLN A 58 9.33 3.08 6.80
CA GLN A 58 9.65 4.15 7.74
C GLN A 58 11.08 4.68 7.57
N ALA A 59 12.03 3.81 7.23
CA ALA A 59 13.44 4.16 7.07
C ALA A 59 13.71 5.06 5.86
N VAL A 60 12.80 5.11 4.88
CA VAL A 60 12.98 5.90 3.65
C VAL A 60 12.08 7.13 3.58
N LEU A 61 11.18 7.32 4.54
CA LEU A 61 10.20 8.41 4.51
C LEU A 61 10.83 9.81 4.52
N ASP A 62 11.88 10.03 5.32
CA ASP A 62 12.54 11.33 5.38
C ASP A 62 13.20 11.68 4.05
N LYS A 63 13.84 10.69 3.42
CA LYS A 63 14.44 10.85 2.10
C LYS A 63 13.37 11.08 1.02
N PHE A 64 12.26 10.36 1.12
CA PHE A 64 11.11 10.55 0.23
C PHE A 64 10.53 11.96 0.36
N ARG A 65 10.40 12.47 1.59
CA ARG A 65 9.95 13.84 1.87
C ARG A 65 10.85 14.87 1.21
N GLN A 66 12.17 14.74 1.37
CA GLN A 66 13.15 15.65 0.76
C GLN A 66 13.01 15.70 -0.76
N TYR A 67 12.75 14.56 -1.41
CA TYR A 67 12.54 14.54 -2.86
C TYR A 67 11.21 15.13 -3.29
N LEU A 68 10.15 14.91 -2.51
CA LEU A 68 8.81 15.41 -2.85
C LEU A 68 8.64 16.91 -2.54
N THR A 69 9.40 17.49 -1.61
CA THR A 69 9.22 18.90 -1.20
C THR A 69 9.32 19.94 -2.31
N HIS A 70 9.92 19.59 -3.46
CA HIS A 70 10.02 20.48 -4.62
C HIS A 70 8.88 20.34 -5.62
N ILE A 71 7.94 19.42 -5.39
CA ILE A 71 6.77 19.21 -6.25
C ILE A 71 5.66 20.15 -5.82
N THR A 72 5.23 20.99 -6.74
CA THR A 72 4.08 21.89 -6.55
C THR A 72 2.92 21.41 -7.42
N PRO A 73 1.73 21.18 -6.85
CA PRO A 73 0.52 20.92 -7.62
C PRO A 73 0.24 22.02 -8.64
N LEU A 74 -0.29 21.63 -9.79
CA LEU A 74 -0.77 22.60 -10.77
C LEU A 74 -2.07 23.24 -10.27
N PHE A 75 -2.38 24.44 -10.77
CA PHE A 75 -3.66 25.08 -10.52
C PHE A 75 -4.81 24.25 -11.10
N GLU A 76 -5.96 24.28 -10.44
CA GLU A 76 -7.12 23.51 -10.87
C GLU A 76 -7.66 24.05 -12.20
N ASN A 77 -7.78 23.16 -13.20
CA ASN A 77 -8.54 23.41 -14.41
C ASN A 77 -9.88 22.66 -14.34
N PRO A 78 -11.02 23.28 -14.67
CA PRO A 78 -12.33 22.61 -14.69
C PRO A 78 -12.39 21.35 -15.55
N THR A 79 -11.51 21.21 -16.55
CA THR A 79 -11.44 20.01 -17.41
C THR A 79 -10.43 18.96 -16.93
N ASP A 80 -9.78 19.16 -15.79
CA ASP A 80 -8.84 18.18 -15.25
C ASP A 80 -9.53 16.90 -14.82
N ALA A 81 -8.86 15.77 -15.07
CA ALA A 81 -9.25 14.50 -14.51
C ALA A 81 -9.18 14.57 -12.97
N LYS A 82 -10.18 13.99 -12.32
CA LYS A 82 -10.19 13.86 -10.85
C LYS A 82 -9.42 12.61 -10.43
N PHE A 83 -8.74 12.69 -9.28
CA PHE A 83 -7.98 11.57 -8.72
C PHE A 83 -8.79 10.89 -7.62
N LEU A 84 -9.06 9.59 -7.77
CA LEU A 84 -9.62 8.78 -6.69
C LEU A 84 -8.47 8.23 -5.84
N SER A 85 -8.36 8.68 -4.59
CA SER A 85 -7.32 8.21 -3.69
C SER A 85 -7.74 6.88 -3.03
N PRO A 86 -7.02 5.76 -3.27
CA PRO A 86 -7.26 4.50 -2.56
C PRO A 86 -7.00 4.63 -1.06
N LEU A 87 -6.10 5.56 -0.69
CA LEU A 87 -5.79 5.91 0.67
C LEU A 87 -7.04 6.54 1.34
N HIS A 88 -7.37 7.78 1.00
CA HIS A 88 -8.48 8.49 1.65
C HIS A 88 -9.91 8.06 1.28
N LEU A 89 -10.10 7.13 0.34
CA LEU A 89 -11.43 6.79 -0.23
C LEU A 89 -12.21 8.03 -0.73
N GLY A 90 -11.47 9.01 -1.27
CA GLY A 90 -11.99 10.32 -1.64
C GLY A 90 -11.53 10.75 -3.03
N ILE A 91 -12.27 11.69 -3.62
CA ILE A 91 -11.95 12.30 -4.92
C ILE A 91 -11.22 13.62 -4.65
N PHE A 92 -10.05 13.78 -5.28
CA PHE A 92 -9.16 14.93 -5.14
C PHE A 92 -8.99 15.63 -6.49
N ASN A 93 -8.80 16.94 -6.44
CA ASN A 93 -8.43 17.75 -7.60
C ASN A 93 -6.90 17.74 -7.81
N SER A 94 -6.48 18.14 -9.01
CA SER A 94 -5.06 18.26 -9.37
C SER A 94 -4.27 19.16 -8.41
N SER A 95 -4.90 20.23 -7.93
CA SER A 95 -4.35 21.17 -6.94
C SER A 95 -4.10 20.56 -5.56
N GLU A 96 -4.69 19.42 -5.26
CA GLU A 96 -4.57 18.73 -3.97
C GLU A 96 -3.53 17.59 -3.99
N LEU A 97 -2.94 17.27 -5.15
CA LEU A 97 -1.96 16.20 -5.33
C LEU A 97 -0.54 16.62 -4.92
N GLY A 98 -0.41 17.22 -3.75
CA GLY A 98 0.84 17.73 -3.21
C GLY A 98 1.74 16.67 -2.57
N PRO A 99 2.96 17.07 -2.16
CA PRO A 99 3.95 16.19 -1.51
C PRO A 99 3.41 15.42 -0.31
N GLU A 100 2.57 16.07 0.50
CA GLU A 100 1.99 15.46 1.70
C GLU A 100 1.08 14.26 1.37
N LEU A 101 0.32 14.33 0.27
CA LEU A 101 -0.51 13.21 -0.18
C LEU A 101 0.39 12.01 -0.54
N GLY A 102 1.46 12.24 -1.29
CA GLY A 102 2.44 11.19 -1.62
C GLY A 102 3.12 10.61 -0.38
N LEU A 103 3.44 11.44 0.60
CA LEU A 103 4.05 11.00 1.85
C LEU A 103 3.13 10.14 2.69
N GLN A 104 1.84 10.47 2.74
CA GLN A 104 0.81 9.67 3.42
C GLN A 104 0.67 8.29 2.77
N HIS A 105 0.75 8.22 1.43
CA HIS A 105 0.75 6.94 0.69
C HIS A 105 1.96 6.05 1.04
N GLY A 106 3.11 6.67 1.33
CA GLY A 106 4.32 5.94 1.73
C GLY A 106 4.36 5.47 3.18
N GLN A 107 3.46 5.96 4.05
CA GLN A 107 3.47 5.60 5.46
C GLN A 107 3.06 4.14 5.68
N PRO A 108 3.66 3.45 6.67
CA PRO A 108 3.18 2.14 7.08
C PRO A 108 1.80 2.21 7.74
N ASP A 109 1.09 1.08 7.74
CA ASP A 109 -0.06 0.81 8.60
C ASP A 109 -1.26 1.78 8.44
N GLN A 110 -1.40 2.39 7.26
CA GLN A 110 -2.55 3.25 6.99
C GLN A 110 -3.85 2.41 6.94
N PRO A 111 -4.90 2.80 7.70
CA PRO A 111 -6.05 1.95 7.98
C PRO A 111 -6.87 1.56 6.75
N HIS A 112 -6.79 2.35 5.67
CA HIS A 112 -7.66 2.28 4.50
C HIS A 112 -7.00 1.68 3.25
N TRP A 113 -5.70 1.30 3.29
CA TRP A 113 -5.15 0.35 2.29
C TRP A 113 -5.90 -0.99 2.30
N ARG A 114 -6.73 -1.19 3.32
CA ARG A 114 -7.63 -2.33 3.53
C ARG A 114 -8.98 -2.21 2.80
N GLN A 115 -9.36 -1.03 2.31
CA GLN A 115 -10.71 -0.75 1.80
C GLN A 115 -10.74 -0.07 0.41
N ALA A 116 -9.58 0.39 -0.06
CA ALA A 116 -9.35 1.13 -1.32
C ALA A 116 -10.08 0.64 -2.59
N GLY A 117 -10.52 -0.62 -2.64
CA GLY A 117 -11.12 -1.22 -3.83
C GLY A 117 -12.64 -1.37 -3.83
N TYR A 118 -13.34 -1.23 -2.70
CA TYR A 118 -14.71 -1.78 -2.60
C TYR A 118 -15.63 -0.98 -1.67
N ASP A 119 -16.23 0.09 -2.20
CA ASP A 119 -17.47 0.67 -1.65
C ASP A 119 -18.44 1.15 -2.74
N ARG A 120 -18.30 0.66 -3.98
CA ARG A 120 -19.33 0.83 -5.02
C ARG A 120 -19.58 -0.47 -5.77
N GLY A 121 -20.35 -1.34 -5.13
CA GLY A 121 -21.28 -2.24 -5.82
C GLY A 121 -22.57 -1.52 -6.18
#